data_AF-A0A351F882-F1
#
_entry.id   AF-A0A351F882-F1
#
_cell.length_a   1.000
_cell.length_b   1.000
_cell.length_c   1.000
_cell.angle_alpha   90.00
_cell.angle_beta   90.00
_cell.angle_gamma   90.00
#
_symmetry.space_group_name_H-M   'P 1'
#
loop_
_entity.id
_entity.type
_entity.pdbx_description
1 polymer ?
#
loop_
_entity_poly.entity_id
_entity_poly.type
_entity_poly.pdbx_seq_one_letter_code
_entity_poly.pdbx_strand_id
1 'polypeptide(L)'
;MNKKIVRFSSLLIALLMVLSLCACGEEEETYDYKSPVPTTTEEILTRFNEAVAGAKKGNPGISYSIDQGASMSGEQKDKCENEYVKAAFKTVSKAITKESFSNETAYGESTKDIFPTFGEDTAPVLTNADIRSAYVMENKDDGTGATYIIVIKIYPETNPNQKDSIYGKLYNIMDDKEILSHFDVVNSVVTVNSYSAQYGEGMIKAILKKDSNQLTELTLTRDVVVTTELTGVGTLADLGTVPLEFNYNATEKYSIDWFDPATKDAK
;
A
#
# COMPACT_ATOMS: atom_id res chain seq x y z
N MET A 1 24.80 -59.76 35.28
CA MET A 1 24.44 -59.27 33.92
C MET A 1 25.69 -59.07 33.09
N ASN A 2 25.75 -59.66 31.91
CA ASN A 2 26.96 -59.71 31.08
C ASN A 2 27.20 -58.32 30.44
N LYS A 3 28.34 -57.68 30.73
CA LYS A 3 28.65 -56.28 30.32
C LYS A 3 28.61 -56.04 28.80
N LYS A 4 28.69 -57.11 27.99
CA LYS A 4 28.56 -57.05 26.52
C LYS A 4 27.11 -56.94 26.04
N ILE A 5 26.14 -57.51 26.77
CA ILE A 5 24.70 -57.46 26.41
C ILE A 5 24.12 -56.08 26.75
N VAL A 6 24.53 -55.49 27.88
CA VAL A 6 24.07 -54.16 28.30
C VAL A 6 24.55 -53.05 27.34
N ARG A 7 25.76 -53.18 26.77
CA ARG A 7 26.29 -52.23 25.77
C ARG A 7 25.60 -52.31 24.41
N PHE A 8 25.14 -53.48 23.99
CA PHE A 8 24.38 -53.63 22.74
C PHE A 8 22.95 -53.09 22.87
N SER A 9 22.30 -53.27 24.02
CA SER A 9 20.97 -52.71 24.27
C SER A 9 20.99 -51.18 24.37
N SER A 10 22.02 -50.57 24.97
CA SER A 10 22.14 -49.10 25.03
C SER A 10 22.42 -48.46 23.66
N LEU A 11 23.14 -49.14 22.78
CA LEU A 11 23.41 -48.68 21.41
C LEU A 11 22.15 -48.79 20.52
N LEU A 12 21.36 -49.86 20.67
CA LEU A 12 20.11 -50.03 19.94
C LEU A 12 19.05 -49.00 20.35
N ILE A 13 18.98 -48.68 21.65
CA ILE A 13 18.06 -47.66 22.21
C ILE A 13 18.50 -46.25 21.80
N ALA A 14 19.81 -45.96 21.75
CA ALA A 14 20.31 -44.69 21.23
C ALA A 14 20.08 -44.54 19.71
N LEU A 15 20.22 -45.62 18.93
CA LEU A 15 19.92 -45.61 17.49
C LEU A 15 18.42 -45.41 17.20
N LEU A 16 17.54 -46.00 18.04
CA LEU A 16 16.09 -45.78 17.97
C LEU A 16 15.69 -44.34 18.35
N MET A 17 16.38 -43.71 19.31
CA MET A 17 16.16 -42.29 19.65
C MET A 17 16.67 -41.32 18.56
N VAL A 18 17.74 -41.68 17.84
CA VAL A 18 18.23 -40.89 16.68
C VAL A 18 17.28 -41.05 15.47
N LEU A 19 16.66 -42.22 15.30
CA LEU A 19 15.65 -42.44 14.25
C LEU A 19 14.29 -41.81 14.57
N SER A 20 13.93 -41.63 15.85
CA SER A 20 12.70 -40.91 16.24
C SER A 20 12.83 -39.39 16.14
N LEU A 21 14.05 -38.83 16.11
CA LEU A 21 14.29 -37.40 15.88
C LEU A 21 14.34 -37.02 14.39
N CYS A 22 14.44 -37.99 13.48
CA CYS A 22 14.32 -37.79 12.03
C CYS A 22 12.89 -38.02 11.49
N ALA A 23 11.91 -38.28 12.37
CA ALA A 23 10.54 -38.60 11.99
C ALA A 23 9.49 -37.59 12.53
N CYS A 24 9.94 -36.36 12.79
CA CYS A 24 9.07 -35.19 12.86
C CYS A 24 9.61 -34.16 11.85
N GLY A 25 9.55 -34.50 10.56
CA GLY A 25 9.30 -33.44 9.60
C GLY A 25 7.88 -32.97 9.90
N GLU A 26 7.72 -31.70 10.26
CA GLU A 26 6.45 -31.05 9.98
C GLU A 26 6.11 -31.43 8.53
N GLU A 27 4.94 -32.02 8.29
CA GLU A 27 4.44 -32.13 6.93
C GLU A 27 4.37 -30.69 6.43
N GLU A 28 5.39 -30.24 5.69
CA GLU A 28 5.25 -29.07 4.84
C GLU A 28 4.07 -29.41 3.95
N GLU A 29 2.93 -28.77 4.22
CA GLU A 29 1.80 -28.83 3.32
C GLU A 29 2.33 -28.44 1.94
N THR A 30 2.38 -29.42 1.06
CA THR A 30 2.84 -29.24 -0.30
C THR A 30 1.70 -28.57 -1.05
N TYR A 31 1.70 -27.25 -1.03
CA TYR A 31 0.73 -26.48 -1.80
C TYR A 31 0.99 -26.69 -3.29
N ASP A 32 -0.05 -27.05 -4.04
CA ASP A 32 0.02 -27.12 -5.49
C ASP A 32 -0.02 -25.69 -6.04
N TYR A 33 1.15 -25.13 -6.28
CA TYR A 33 1.29 -23.79 -6.83
C TYR A 33 0.79 -23.79 -8.27
N LYS A 34 -0.11 -22.86 -8.63
CA LYS A 34 -0.46 -22.67 -10.04
C LYS A 34 0.73 -22.25 -10.88
N SER A 35 1.69 -21.54 -10.28
CA SER A 35 2.95 -21.18 -10.90
C SER A 35 4.02 -20.96 -9.83
N PRO A 36 5.31 -21.17 -10.14
CA PRO A 36 6.39 -20.86 -9.22
C PRO A 36 6.29 -19.43 -8.67
N VAL A 37 6.65 -19.26 -7.40
CA VAL A 37 6.77 -17.94 -6.77
C VAL A 37 7.87 -17.17 -7.52
N PRO A 38 7.62 -15.93 -7.96
CA PRO A 38 8.60 -15.18 -8.75
C PRO A 38 9.83 -14.84 -7.92
N THR A 39 11.01 -14.95 -8.52
CA THR A 39 12.30 -14.81 -7.81
C THR A 39 13.15 -13.65 -8.32
N THR A 40 12.96 -13.27 -9.58
CA THR A 40 13.65 -12.12 -10.18
C THR A 40 12.75 -10.88 -10.19
N THR A 41 13.35 -9.69 -10.25
CA THR A 41 12.59 -8.43 -10.32
C THR A 41 11.61 -8.38 -11.51
N GLU A 42 12.01 -8.91 -12.67
CA GLU A 42 11.16 -8.96 -13.87
C GLU A 42 9.96 -9.90 -13.69
N GLU A 43 10.18 -11.09 -13.12
CA GLU A 43 9.10 -12.02 -12.79
C GLU A 43 8.14 -11.42 -11.74
N ILE A 44 8.68 -10.71 -10.74
CA ILE A 44 7.88 -10.09 -9.68
C ILE A 44 6.98 -8.99 -10.27
N LEU A 45 7.55 -8.12 -11.11
CA LEU A 45 6.78 -7.07 -11.78
C LEU A 45 5.71 -7.66 -12.70
N THR A 46 6.06 -8.69 -13.47
CA THR A 46 5.10 -9.39 -14.34
C THR A 46 3.95 -9.96 -13.51
N ARG A 47 4.26 -10.67 -12.42
CA ARG A 47 3.24 -11.26 -11.54
C ARG A 47 2.36 -10.20 -10.89
N PHE A 48 2.94 -9.08 -10.45
CA PHE A 48 2.17 -7.96 -9.89
C PHE A 48 1.22 -7.36 -10.94
N ASN A 49 1.74 -6.99 -12.11
CA ASN A 49 0.97 -6.39 -13.20
C ASN A 49 -0.18 -7.33 -13.64
N GLU A 50 0.09 -8.62 -13.80
CA GLU A 50 -0.91 -9.63 -14.14
C GLU A 50 -2.00 -9.75 -13.07
N ALA A 51 -1.65 -9.73 -11.78
CA ALA A 51 -2.62 -9.85 -10.70
C ALA A 51 -3.53 -8.63 -10.59
N VAL A 52 -2.99 -7.42 -10.73
CA VAL A 52 -3.77 -6.18 -10.73
C VAL A 52 -4.64 -6.10 -11.99
N ALA A 53 -4.11 -6.48 -13.16
CA ALA A 53 -4.89 -6.58 -14.39
C ALA A 53 -6.00 -7.63 -14.31
N GLY A 54 -5.72 -8.76 -13.66
CA GLY A 54 -6.69 -9.78 -13.34
C GLY A 54 -7.83 -9.22 -12.52
N ALA A 55 -7.54 -8.51 -11.42
CA ALA A 55 -8.55 -7.85 -10.59
C ALA A 55 -9.36 -6.82 -11.38
N LYS A 56 -8.72 -5.92 -12.12
CA LYS A 56 -9.42 -4.89 -12.91
C LYS A 56 -10.37 -5.50 -13.96
N LYS A 57 -9.95 -6.58 -14.63
CA LYS A 57 -10.75 -7.27 -15.65
C LYS A 57 -11.85 -8.16 -15.04
N GLY A 58 -11.55 -8.80 -13.92
CA GLY A 58 -12.44 -9.77 -13.26
C GLY A 58 -13.58 -9.12 -12.48
N ASN A 59 -13.46 -7.83 -12.16
CA ASN A 59 -14.41 -7.10 -11.31
C ASN A 59 -14.78 -7.88 -10.03
N PRO A 60 -13.80 -8.31 -9.21
CA PRO A 60 -14.10 -8.84 -7.89
C PRO A 60 -14.79 -7.76 -7.03
N GLY A 61 -15.41 -8.18 -5.93
CA GLY A 61 -15.81 -7.22 -4.91
C GLY A 61 -14.56 -6.54 -4.34
N ILE A 62 -14.56 -5.21 -4.18
CA ILE A 62 -13.42 -4.48 -3.64
C ILE A 62 -13.90 -3.58 -2.52
N SER A 63 -13.29 -3.72 -1.34
CA SER A 63 -13.42 -2.75 -0.25
C SER A 63 -12.15 -1.91 -0.20
N TYR A 64 -12.30 -0.60 -0.38
CA TYR A 64 -11.25 0.40 -0.36
C TYR A 64 -11.30 1.21 0.93
N SER A 65 -10.14 1.52 1.49
CA SER A 65 -9.99 2.50 2.57
C SER A 65 -8.69 3.28 2.44
N ILE A 66 -8.70 4.53 2.90
CA ILE A 66 -7.51 5.36 3.03
C ILE A 66 -7.41 5.89 4.46
N ASP A 67 -6.25 5.64 5.07
CA ASP A 67 -5.79 6.27 6.30
C ASP A 67 -4.77 7.34 5.94
N GLN A 68 -5.00 8.57 6.37
CA GLN A 68 -4.21 9.72 5.95
C GLN A 68 -4.02 10.72 7.08
N GLY A 69 -2.86 11.35 7.11
CA GLY A 69 -2.49 12.35 8.10
C GLY A 69 -1.67 13.46 7.50
N ALA A 70 -1.74 14.64 8.12
CA ALA A 70 -0.88 15.76 7.81
C ALA A 70 -0.28 16.33 9.10
N SER A 71 1.04 16.53 9.10
CA SER A 71 1.79 16.96 10.29
C SER A 71 2.88 17.96 9.97
N MET A 72 3.06 18.93 10.86
CA MET A 72 4.26 19.77 10.94
C MET A 72 5.10 19.27 12.12
N SER A 73 6.03 18.35 11.84
CA SER A 73 6.91 17.74 12.85
C SER A 73 8.38 17.92 12.49
N GLY A 74 9.28 17.87 13.48
CA GLY A 74 10.73 17.94 13.24
C GLY A 74 11.14 19.23 12.52
N GLU A 75 11.99 19.09 11.50
CA GLU A 75 12.57 20.19 10.74
C GLU A 75 11.51 21.16 10.15
N GLN A 76 10.35 20.64 9.75
CA GLN A 76 9.24 21.47 9.22
C GLN A 76 8.69 22.44 10.27
N LYS A 77 8.56 21.98 11.52
CA LYS A 77 8.08 22.82 12.62
C LYS A 77 9.08 23.92 12.96
N ASP A 78 10.37 23.61 12.84
CA ASP A 78 11.46 24.54 13.14
C ASP A 78 11.64 25.59 12.02
N LYS A 79 11.36 25.23 10.75
CA LYS A 79 11.32 26.17 9.61
C LYS A 79 10.17 27.16 9.66
N CYS A 80 9.03 26.78 10.26
CA CYS A 80 7.91 27.70 10.41
C CYS A 80 8.10 28.54 11.67
N GLU A 81 8.64 29.75 11.58
CA GLU A 81 8.80 30.60 12.78
C GLU A 81 7.48 31.22 13.27
N ASN A 82 6.44 31.22 12.44
CA ASN A 82 5.17 31.89 12.74
C ASN A 82 4.23 31.04 13.62
N GLU A 83 3.98 31.48 14.84
CA GLU A 83 3.12 30.78 15.81
C GLU A 83 1.63 30.75 15.41
N TYR A 84 1.13 31.74 14.66
CA TYR A 84 -0.25 31.73 14.16
C TYR A 84 -0.45 30.66 13.08
N VAL A 85 0.53 30.49 12.19
CA VAL A 85 0.51 29.42 11.17
C VAL A 85 0.54 28.05 11.85
N LYS A 86 1.41 27.86 12.85
CA LYS A 86 1.44 26.60 13.64
C LYS A 86 0.10 26.31 14.31
N ALA A 87 -0.53 27.33 14.92
CA ALA A 87 -1.82 27.19 15.58
C ALA A 87 -2.95 26.87 14.58
N ALA A 88 -2.94 27.51 13.41
CA ALA A 88 -3.92 27.30 12.36
C ALA A 88 -3.74 25.97 11.62
N PHE A 89 -2.52 25.41 11.60
CA PHE A 89 -2.21 24.19 10.86
C PHE A 89 -3.08 23.00 11.28
N LYS A 90 -3.48 22.90 12.56
CA LYS A 90 -4.39 21.83 13.00
C LYS A 90 -5.74 21.86 12.24
N THR A 91 -6.25 23.06 11.95
CA THR A 91 -7.48 23.23 11.18
C THR A 91 -7.26 22.90 9.71
N VAL A 92 -6.14 23.37 9.14
CA VAL A 92 -5.75 23.07 7.75
C VAL A 92 -5.56 21.58 7.54
N SER A 93 -4.79 20.92 8.41
CA SER A 93 -4.57 19.47 8.45
C SER A 93 -5.89 18.70 8.42
N LYS A 94 -6.85 19.06 9.28
CA LYS A 94 -8.19 18.45 9.27
C LYS A 94 -9.00 18.72 7.99
N ALA A 95 -8.80 19.86 7.35
CA ALA A 95 -9.50 20.19 6.10
C ALA A 95 -8.95 19.39 4.93
N ILE A 96 -7.62 19.20 4.87
CA ILE A 96 -6.95 18.46 3.80
C ILE A 96 -6.94 16.94 4.02
N THR A 97 -7.07 16.46 5.26
CA THR A 97 -7.20 15.05 5.58
C THR A 97 -8.60 14.76 6.12
N LYS A 98 -9.43 14.06 5.34
CA LYS A 98 -10.64 13.41 5.87
C LYS A 98 -10.18 12.28 6.81
N GLU A 99 -10.67 12.26 8.06
CA GLU A 99 -10.21 11.37 9.15
C GLU A 99 -10.25 9.87 8.78
N SER A 100 -11.05 9.47 7.78
CA SER A 100 -10.94 8.22 7.04
C SER A 100 -11.91 8.28 5.86
N PHE A 101 -11.54 7.69 4.72
CA PHE A 101 -12.45 7.50 3.59
C PHE A 101 -12.46 6.04 3.22
N SER A 102 -13.66 5.51 2.93
CA SER A 102 -13.84 4.15 2.47
C SER A 102 -14.90 4.11 1.37
N ASN A 103 -14.72 3.19 0.44
CA ASN A 103 -15.67 2.93 -0.64
C ASN A 103 -15.69 1.43 -0.94
N GLU A 104 -16.74 0.93 -1.58
CA GLU A 104 -16.82 -0.47 -1.97
C GLU A 104 -17.53 -0.66 -3.31
N THR A 105 -17.19 -1.75 -4.00
CA THR A 105 -17.91 -2.25 -5.17
C THR A 105 -18.26 -3.71 -4.97
N ALA A 106 -19.45 -4.12 -5.39
CA ALA A 106 -19.83 -5.52 -5.40
C ALA A 106 -19.15 -6.28 -6.57
N TYR A 107 -19.15 -7.61 -6.49
CA TYR A 107 -18.68 -8.46 -7.59
C TYR A 107 -19.44 -8.14 -8.89
N GLY A 108 -18.72 -7.97 -9.99
CA GLY A 108 -19.24 -7.62 -11.32
C GLY A 108 -19.40 -6.12 -11.57
N GLU A 109 -19.32 -5.27 -10.54
CA GLU A 109 -19.37 -3.81 -10.70
C GLU A 109 -18.03 -3.24 -11.18
N SER A 110 -18.07 -2.05 -11.80
CA SER A 110 -16.86 -1.41 -12.29
C SER A 110 -15.96 -0.98 -11.14
N THR A 111 -14.68 -1.32 -11.24
CA THR A 111 -13.63 -0.94 -10.28
C THR A 111 -12.87 0.32 -10.70
N LYS A 112 -13.31 0.98 -11.78
CA LYS A 112 -12.64 2.10 -12.46
C LYS A 112 -12.30 3.28 -11.54
N ASP A 113 -13.20 3.64 -10.64
CA ASP A 113 -13.09 4.84 -9.82
C ASP A 113 -12.58 4.57 -8.40
N ILE A 114 -12.26 3.31 -8.09
CA ILE A 114 -11.74 2.93 -6.76
C ILE A 114 -10.39 2.23 -6.83
N PHE A 115 -10.10 1.48 -7.90
CA PHE A 115 -8.91 0.63 -7.99
C PHE A 115 -7.85 1.27 -8.91
N PRO A 116 -6.54 1.01 -8.72
CA PRO A 116 -5.45 1.65 -9.46
C PRO A 116 -5.66 1.84 -10.97
N THR A 117 -5.03 2.89 -11.50
CA THR A 117 -5.37 3.55 -12.78
C THR A 117 -6.79 4.11 -12.72
N PHE A 118 -6.96 5.09 -11.82
CA PHE A 118 -8.23 5.71 -11.50
C PHE A 118 -8.82 6.41 -12.73
N GLY A 119 -10.12 6.24 -12.95
CA GLY A 119 -10.80 6.83 -14.09
C GLY A 119 -10.52 6.12 -15.42
N GLU A 120 -9.86 4.96 -15.41
CA GLU A 120 -9.64 4.10 -16.58
C GLU A 120 -10.01 2.64 -16.31
N ASP A 121 -10.40 1.92 -17.37
CA ASP A 121 -10.68 0.48 -17.31
C ASP A 121 -9.40 -0.37 -17.49
N THR A 122 -8.30 0.26 -17.86
CA THR A 122 -6.97 -0.34 -17.94
C THR A 122 -6.36 -0.52 -16.55
N ALA A 123 -5.48 -1.50 -16.42
CA ALA A 123 -4.72 -1.74 -15.20
C ALA A 123 -3.34 -1.06 -15.29
N PRO A 124 -2.74 -0.70 -14.14
CA PRO A 124 -1.43 -0.09 -14.15
C PRO A 124 -0.38 -1.08 -14.64
N VAL A 125 0.59 -0.56 -15.39
CA VAL A 125 1.78 -1.32 -15.79
C VAL A 125 2.99 -0.66 -15.17
N LEU A 126 3.58 -1.33 -14.19
CA LEU A 126 4.88 -0.98 -13.64
C LEU A 126 6.00 -1.66 -14.44
N THR A 127 7.05 -0.92 -14.68
CA THR A 127 8.25 -1.31 -15.40
C THR A 127 9.46 -1.16 -14.50
N ASN A 128 10.62 -1.68 -14.92
CA ASN A 128 11.88 -1.51 -14.19
C ASN A 128 12.28 -0.03 -13.99
N ALA A 129 11.80 0.88 -14.85
CA ALA A 129 12.06 2.32 -14.70
C ALA A 129 11.26 2.95 -13.55
N ASP A 130 10.15 2.32 -13.14
CA ASP A 130 9.26 2.85 -12.10
C ASP A 130 9.71 2.44 -10.68
N ILE A 131 10.61 1.45 -10.55
CA ILE A 131 10.88 0.78 -9.27
C ILE A 131 12.33 0.88 -8.80
N ARG A 132 12.53 1.02 -7.48
CA ARG A 132 13.84 0.93 -6.82
C ARG A 132 14.23 -0.50 -6.48
N SER A 133 13.25 -1.30 -6.08
CA SER A 133 13.46 -2.71 -5.71
C SER A 133 12.14 -3.46 -5.65
N ALA A 134 12.19 -4.77 -5.87
CA ALA A 134 11.05 -5.67 -5.66
C ALA A 134 11.54 -6.98 -5.05
N TYR A 135 10.76 -7.56 -4.13
CA TYR A 135 11.05 -8.85 -3.50
C TYR A 135 9.76 -9.54 -3.07
N VAL A 136 9.85 -10.84 -2.79
CA VAL A 136 8.73 -11.64 -2.29
C VAL A 136 9.01 -12.08 -0.85
N MET A 137 7.96 -12.10 -0.04
CA MET A 137 7.94 -12.74 1.27
C MET A 137 6.89 -13.84 1.24
N GLU A 138 7.22 -15.02 1.74
CA GLU A 138 6.21 -16.06 1.95
C GLU A 138 5.41 -15.75 3.21
N ASN A 139 4.09 -15.92 3.13
CA ASN A 139 3.24 -15.84 4.31
C ASN A 139 3.06 -17.25 4.87
N LYS A 140 3.02 -17.38 6.19
CA LYS A 140 2.64 -18.66 6.81
C LYS A 140 1.16 -18.87 6.55
N ASP A 141 0.76 -20.10 6.22
CA ASP A 141 -0.65 -20.44 6.07
C ASP A 141 -1.39 -20.22 7.41
N ASP A 142 -2.48 -19.45 7.35
CA ASP A 142 -3.33 -19.11 8.48
C ASP A 142 -4.70 -19.84 8.41
N GLY A 143 -4.82 -20.82 7.52
CA GLY A 143 -6.04 -21.60 7.30
C GLY A 143 -7.04 -20.95 6.33
N THR A 144 -6.69 -19.82 5.72
CA THR A 144 -7.47 -19.19 4.63
C THR A 144 -6.95 -19.54 3.22
N GLY A 145 -5.91 -20.38 3.16
CA GLY A 145 -5.21 -20.80 1.96
C GLY A 145 -3.84 -20.13 1.85
N ALA A 146 -2.88 -20.85 1.28
CA ALA A 146 -1.51 -20.37 1.28
C ALA A 146 -1.33 -19.14 0.36
N THR A 147 -0.70 -18.10 0.89
CA THR A 147 -0.46 -16.83 0.19
C THR A 147 1.03 -16.48 0.15
N TYR A 148 1.39 -15.58 -0.75
CA TYR A 148 2.69 -14.91 -0.75
C TYR A 148 2.51 -13.41 -0.99
N ILE A 149 3.51 -12.64 -0.57
CA ILE A 149 3.47 -11.18 -0.54
C ILE A 149 4.53 -10.64 -1.50
N ILE A 150 4.09 -9.93 -2.54
CA ILE A 150 4.97 -9.10 -3.36
C ILE A 150 5.13 -7.74 -2.68
N VAL A 151 6.37 -7.29 -2.49
CA VAL A 151 6.70 -5.94 -2.05
C VAL A 151 7.48 -5.22 -3.14
N ILE A 152 7.01 -4.05 -3.56
CA ILE A 152 7.65 -3.20 -4.55
C ILE A 152 7.86 -1.81 -3.93
N LYS A 153 9.06 -1.26 -4.11
CA LYS A 153 9.38 0.12 -3.77
C LYS A 153 9.51 0.92 -5.06
N ILE A 154 8.77 2.01 -5.18
CA ILE A 154 8.78 2.89 -6.36
C ILE A 154 9.69 4.10 -6.18
N TYR A 155 10.16 4.67 -7.29
CA TYR A 155 10.98 5.88 -7.23
C TYR A 155 10.20 7.09 -6.71
N PRO A 156 10.85 8.01 -5.96
CA PRO A 156 10.31 9.32 -5.63
C PRO A 156 9.95 10.13 -6.88
N GLU A 157 8.91 10.96 -6.79
CA GLU A 157 8.50 11.89 -7.85
C GLU A 157 8.20 13.28 -7.27
N THR A 158 8.47 14.33 -8.06
CA THR A 158 8.09 15.70 -7.71
C THR A 158 6.86 16.08 -8.53
N ASN A 159 5.81 16.58 -7.87
CA ASN A 159 4.56 17.00 -8.49
C ASN A 159 4.00 15.96 -9.49
N PRO A 160 3.77 14.70 -9.05
CA PRO A 160 3.16 13.69 -9.91
C PRO A 160 1.78 14.15 -10.36
N ASN A 161 1.34 13.65 -11.51
CA ASN A 161 0.02 13.90 -12.07
C ASN A 161 -0.67 12.58 -12.40
N GLN A 162 -1.99 12.60 -12.57
CA GLN A 162 -2.78 11.39 -12.80
C GLN A 162 -2.34 10.56 -14.03
N LYS A 163 -1.82 11.21 -15.08
CA LYS A 163 -1.67 10.59 -16.41
C LYS A 163 -0.27 10.01 -16.67
N ASP A 164 0.77 10.78 -16.37
CA ASP A 164 2.13 10.54 -16.87
C ASP A 164 3.14 10.28 -15.73
N SER A 165 2.67 9.89 -14.54
CA SER A 165 3.51 9.67 -13.36
C SER A 165 3.38 8.27 -12.78
N ILE A 166 4.41 7.79 -12.07
CA ILE A 166 4.38 6.50 -11.37
C ILE A 166 3.24 6.49 -10.34
N TYR A 167 3.10 7.60 -9.58
CA TYR A 167 2.04 7.72 -8.59
C TYR A 167 0.65 7.78 -9.22
N GLY A 168 0.49 8.42 -10.39
CA GLY A 168 -0.78 8.45 -11.13
C GLY A 168 -1.26 7.07 -11.58
N LYS A 169 -0.33 6.13 -11.86
CA LYS A 169 -0.70 4.74 -12.16
C LYS A 169 -1.39 4.06 -10.96
N LEU A 170 -1.02 4.43 -9.74
CA LEU A 170 -1.36 3.69 -8.52
C LEU A 170 -2.41 4.38 -7.66
N TYR A 171 -2.46 5.70 -7.69
CA TYR A 171 -3.25 6.52 -6.79
C TYR A 171 -4.17 7.46 -7.57
N ASN A 172 -5.23 7.92 -6.89
CA ASN A 172 -6.02 9.04 -7.39
C ASN A 172 -5.30 10.35 -7.03
N ILE A 173 -4.60 10.92 -8.01
CA ILE A 173 -3.92 12.20 -7.89
C ILE A 173 -4.88 13.30 -8.34
N MET A 174 -5.44 14.02 -7.37
CA MET A 174 -6.28 15.19 -7.62
C MET A 174 -5.53 16.24 -8.44
N ASP A 175 -6.27 16.98 -9.28
CA ASP A 175 -5.69 18.09 -10.01
C ASP A 175 -5.36 19.27 -9.07
N ASP A 176 -4.45 20.14 -9.52
CA ASP A 176 -3.98 21.26 -8.70
C ASP A 176 -5.11 22.19 -8.24
N LYS A 177 -6.16 22.38 -9.04
CA LYS A 177 -7.27 23.26 -8.65
C LYS A 177 -8.12 22.62 -7.57
N GLU A 178 -8.36 21.32 -7.67
CA GLU A 178 -9.07 20.55 -6.64
C GLU A 178 -8.29 20.60 -5.31
N ILE A 179 -6.97 20.37 -5.35
CA ILE A 179 -6.11 20.46 -4.16
C ILE A 179 -6.15 21.86 -3.54
N LEU A 180 -6.02 22.90 -4.36
CA LEU A 180 -6.07 24.28 -3.88
C LEU A 180 -7.45 24.64 -3.29
N SER A 181 -8.55 24.08 -3.83
CA SER A 181 -9.90 24.31 -3.30
C SER A 181 -10.10 23.81 -1.87
N HIS A 182 -9.31 22.83 -1.41
CA HIS A 182 -9.36 22.39 -0.01
C HIS A 182 -8.89 23.49 0.96
N PHE A 183 -8.09 24.45 0.50
CA PHE A 183 -7.72 25.62 1.28
C PHE A 183 -8.82 26.69 1.32
N ASP A 184 -9.86 26.60 0.48
CA ASP A 184 -10.97 27.56 0.48
C ASP A 184 -11.72 27.59 1.81
N VAL A 185 -11.69 26.49 2.57
CA VAL A 185 -12.25 26.39 3.93
C VAL A 185 -11.65 27.44 4.87
N VAL A 186 -10.43 27.91 4.60
CA VAL A 186 -9.72 28.93 5.38
C VAL A 186 -9.47 30.24 4.62
N ASN A 187 -10.09 30.42 3.43
CA ASN A 187 -9.91 31.62 2.58
C ASN A 187 -10.33 32.95 3.22
N SER A 188 -11.11 32.92 4.30
CA SER A 188 -11.45 34.13 5.06
C SER A 188 -10.26 34.71 5.83
N VAL A 189 -9.19 33.93 6.03
CA VAL A 189 -8.03 34.31 6.85
C VAL A 189 -6.67 34.05 6.17
N VAL A 190 -6.58 33.08 5.25
CA VAL A 190 -5.34 32.82 4.48
C VAL A 190 -5.69 32.43 3.05
N THR A 191 -4.81 32.75 2.10
CA THR A 191 -4.90 32.30 0.71
C THR A 191 -3.69 31.47 0.33
N VAL A 192 -3.89 30.47 -0.53
CA VAL A 192 -2.85 29.62 -1.10
C VAL A 192 -2.96 29.67 -2.62
N ASN A 193 -1.89 30.13 -3.30
CA ASN A 193 -1.90 30.32 -4.74
C ASN A 193 -1.28 29.15 -5.52
N SER A 194 -0.37 28.43 -4.88
CA SER A 194 0.41 27.36 -5.49
C SER A 194 1.03 26.49 -4.41
N TYR A 195 1.31 25.23 -4.73
CA TYR A 195 2.03 24.33 -3.86
C TYR A 195 3.06 23.53 -4.69
N SER A 196 3.98 22.88 -3.99
CA SER A 196 4.85 21.84 -4.51
C SER A 196 4.76 20.63 -3.59
N ALA A 197 4.80 19.44 -4.17
CA ALA A 197 4.72 18.18 -3.46
C ALA A 197 5.89 17.27 -3.88
N GLN A 198 6.73 16.91 -2.92
CA GLN A 198 7.78 15.92 -3.09
C GLN A 198 7.32 14.59 -2.51
N TYR A 199 7.03 13.62 -3.37
CA TYR A 199 6.69 12.27 -2.96
C TYR A 199 8.00 11.53 -2.67
N GLY A 200 8.05 10.86 -1.51
CA GLY A 200 9.18 10.04 -1.08
C GLY A 200 9.25 8.70 -1.79
N GLU A 201 9.94 7.72 -1.23
CA GLU A 201 9.87 6.34 -1.74
C GLU A 201 8.49 5.75 -1.40
N GLY A 202 7.72 5.36 -2.41
CA GLY A 202 6.43 4.68 -2.22
C GLY A 202 6.60 3.19 -2.00
N MET A 203 5.66 2.58 -1.27
CA MET A 203 5.64 1.13 -1.03
C MET A 203 4.33 0.52 -1.50
N ILE A 204 4.44 -0.58 -2.24
CA ILE A 204 3.35 -1.43 -2.69
C ILE A 204 3.52 -2.78 -2.01
N LYS A 205 2.45 -3.28 -1.39
CA LYS A 205 2.37 -4.63 -0.83
C LYS A 205 1.14 -5.32 -1.42
N ALA A 206 1.36 -6.36 -2.21
CA ALA A 206 0.29 -7.15 -2.83
C ALA A 206 0.32 -8.58 -2.25
N ILE A 207 -0.81 -9.04 -1.71
CA ILE A 207 -0.96 -10.40 -1.20
C ILE A 207 -1.71 -11.22 -2.25
N LEU A 208 -1.11 -12.33 -2.67
CA LEU A 208 -1.63 -13.21 -3.72
C LEU A 208 -1.80 -14.63 -3.20
N LYS A 209 -2.85 -15.32 -3.64
CA LYS A 209 -3.03 -16.76 -3.40
C LYS A 209 -2.04 -17.60 -4.21
N LYS A 210 -1.42 -18.62 -3.61
CA LYS A 210 -0.45 -19.52 -4.27
C LYS A 210 -1.10 -20.43 -5.33
N ASP A 211 -2.36 -20.81 -5.13
CA ASP A 211 -3.11 -21.74 -6.00
C ASP A 211 -3.69 -21.09 -7.28
N SER A 212 -3.78 -19.78 -7.33
CA SER A 212 -4.54 -19.07 -8.37
C SER A 212 -3.86 -17.79 -8.85
N ASN A 213 -2.87 -17.28 -8.09
CA ASN A 213 -2.24 -15.97 -8.25
C ASN A 213 -3.23 -14.80 -8.17
N GLN A 214 -4.43 -15.03 -7.62
CA GLN A 214 -5.42 -13.98 -7.42
C GLN A 214 -4.96 -13.03 -6.31
N LEU A 215 -5.05 -11.73 -6.59
CA LEU A 215 -4.82 -10.67 -5.61
C LEU A 215 -5.92 -10.71 -4.55
N THR A 216 -5.57 -10.78 -3.27
CA THR A 216 -6.52 -10.74 -2.14
C THR A 216 -6.44 -9.43 -1.37
N GLU A 217 -5.23 -8.85 -1.30
CA GLU A 217 -5.03 -7.54 -0.69
C GLU A 217 -4.01 -6.72 -1.48
N LEU A 218 -4.26 -5.41 -1.56
CA LEU A 218 -3.28 -4.44 -2.02
C LEU A 218 -3.17 -3.33 -0.99
N THR A 219 -1.95 -3.02 -0.56
CA THR A 219 -1.66 -1.86 0.29
C THR A 219 -0.67 -0.96 -0.43
N LEU A 220 -0.99 0.32 -0.51
CA LEU A 220 -0.16 1.35 -1.12
C LEU A 220 0.15 2.43 -0.08
N THR A 221 1.42 2.75 0.14
CA THR A 221 1.84 3.76 1.11
C THR A 221 2.65 4.85 0.42
N ARG A 222 2.33 6.11 0.72
CA ARG A 222 3.06 7.29 0.26
C ARG A 222 3.31 8.27 1.39
N ASP A 223 4.49 8.87 1.37
CA ASP A 223 4.88 10.01 2.19
C ASP A 223 5.20 11.17 1.26
N VAL A 224 4.72 12.36 1.61
CA VAL A 224 4.80 13.56 0.77
C VAL A 224 5.23 14.73 1.62
N VAL A 225 6.25 15.47 1.18
CA VAL A 225 6.57 16.79 1.72
C VAL A 225 5.88 17.83 0.85
N VAL A 226 4.96 18.58 1.45
CA VAL A 226 4.24 19.66 0.79
C VAL A 226 4.85 20.98 1.20
N THR A 227 5.20 21.81 0.21
CA THR A 227 5.71 23.17 0.39
C THR A 227 4.78 24.15 -0.30
N THR A 228 4.40 25.21 0.39
CA THR A 228 3.51 26.25 -0.12
C THR A 228 3.81 27.59 0.55
N GLU A 229 3.23 28.66 0.03
CA GLU A 229 3.17 29.95 0.71
C GLU A 229 1.74 30.25 1.13
N LEU A 230 1.59 30.77 2.35
CA LEU A 230 0.33 31.28 2.88
C LEU A 230 0.37 32.80 2.86
N THR A 231 -0.63 33.44 2.26
CA THR A 231 -0.79 34.90 2.38
C THR A 231 -1.98 35.21 3.27
N GLY A 232 -1.72 35.87 4.39
CA GLY A 232 -2.76 36.29 5.32
C GLY A 232 -3.72 37.31 4.70
N VAL A 233 -5.01 37.17 5.00
CA VAL A 233 -6.07 38.08 4.55
C VAL A 233 -6.99 38.45 5.72
N GLY A 234 -7.81 39.49 5.55
CA GLY A 234 -8.75 39.93 6.58
C GLY A 234 -8.03 40.26 7.90
N THR A 235 -8.42 39.59 8.97
CA THR A 235 -7.82 39.77 10.31
C THR A 235 -6.37 39.31 10.41
N LEU A 236 -5.87 38.55 9.42
CA LEU A 236 -4.48 38.10 9.35
C LEU A 236 -3.70 38.83 8.24
N ALA A 237 -4.19 39.94 7.68
CA ALA A 237 -3.47 40.66 6.62
C ALA A 237 -2.04 41.07 7.04
N ASP A 238 -1.84 41.43 8.31
CA ASP A 238 -0.53 41.79 8.88
C ASP A 238 0.48 40.62 8.92
N LEU A 239 0.02 39.38 8.72
CA LEU A 239 0.89 38.20 8.56
C LEU A 239 1.76 38.32 7.31
N GLY A 240 1.28 39.01 6.28
CA GLY A 240 1.89 39.00 4.96
C GLY A 240 1.93 37.60 4.35
N THR A 241 2.93 37.35 3.51
CA THR A 241 3.20 36.04 2.90
C THR A 241 4.25 35.30 3.73
N VAL A 242 3.95 34.08 4.13
CA VAL A 242 4.82 33.24 4.95
C VAL A 242 4.92 31.83 4.37
N PRO A 243 6.11 31.21 4.39
CA PRO A 243 6.28 29.84 3.92
C PRO A 243 5.60 28.85 4.87
N LEU A 244 5.05 27.78 4.30
CA LEU A 244 4.51 26.62 4.99
C LEU A 244 5.07 25.35 4.36
N GLU A 245 5.68 24.50 5.18
CA GLU A 245 6.12 23.14 4.82
C GLU A 245 5.48 22.15 5.80
N PHE A 246 4.92 21.05 5.29
CA PHE A 246 4.35 19.99 6.13
C PHE A 246 4.46 18.63 5.45
N ASN A 247 4.37 17.57 6.26
CA ASN A 247 4.34 16.19 5.78
C ASN A 247 2.89 15.74 5.64
N TYR A 248 2.58 15.08 4.53
CA TYR A 248 1.35 14.33 4.32
C TYR A 248 1.71 12.85 4.11
N ASN A 249 1.05 11.96 4.86
CA ASN A 249 1.24 10.52 4.75
C ASN A 249 -0.10 9.87 4.48
N ALA A 250 -0.12 8.86 3.60
CA ALA A 250 -1.32 8.11 3.30
C ALA A 250 -1.01 6.62 3.09
N THR A 251 -1.90 5.78 3.60
CA THR A 251 -1.94 4.35 3.35
C THR A 251 -3.31 3.96 2.80
N GLU A 252 -3.33 3.51 1.56
CA GLU A 252 -4.49 3.01 0.86
C GLU A 252 -4.51 1.49 0.95
N LYS A 253 -5.66 0.92 1.33
CA LYS A 253 -5.86 -0.51 1.50
C LYS A 253 -7.04 -0.96 0.67
N TYR A 254 -6.83 -2.04 -0.07
CA TYR A 254 -7.82 -2.75 -0.86
C TYR A 254 -7.93 -4.16 -0.32
N SER A 255 -9.14 -4.57 0.02
CA SER A 255 -9.50 -5.98 0.21
C SER A 255 -10.27 -6.44 -1.03
N ILE A 256 -9.87 -7.58 -1.60
CA ILE A 256 -10.38 -8.09 -2.87
C ILE A 256 -11.08 -9.42 -2.63
N ASP A 257 -12.39 -9.47 -2.87
CA ASP A 257 -13.22 -10.65 -2.75
C ASP A 257 -13.61 -11.21 -4.13
N TRP A 258 -13.09 -12.40 -4.44
CA TRP A 258 -13.34 -13.11 -5.69
C TRP A 258 -14.60 -13.98 -5.67
N PHE A 259 -15.38 -13.94 -4.60
CA PHE A 259 -16.61 -14.71 -4.50
C PHE A 259 -17.67 -14.20 -5.48
N ASP A 260 -17.99 -15.03 -6.48
CA ASP A 260 -19.11 -14.80 -7.38
C ASP A 260 -20.42 -15.30 -6.73
N PRO A 261 -21.36 -14.40 -6.37
CA PRO A 261 -22.61 -14.80 -5.74
C PRO A 261 -23.48 -15.72 -6.63
N ALA A 262 -23.31 -15.71 -7.95
CA ALA A 262 -24.03 -16.60 -8.86
C ALA A 262 -23.58 -18.07 -8.73
N THR A 263 -22.40 -18.33 -8.16
CA THR A 263 -21.90 -19.69 -7.95
C THR A 263 -22.39 -20.32 -6.64
N LYS A 264 -23.07 -19.54 -5.79
CA LYS A 264 -23.52 -19.96 -4.45
C LYS A 264 -24.54 -21.11 -4.48
N ASP A 265 -25.35 -21.19 -5.54
CA ASP A 265 -26.44 -22.16 -5.70
C ASP A 265 -26.13 -23.26 -6.73
N ALA A 266 -24.89 -23.37 -7.22
CA ALA A 266 -24.49 -24.35 -8.24
C ALA A 266 -24.13 -25.75 -7.68
N LYS A 267 -24.67 -26.13 -6.51
CA LYS A 267 -24.46 -27.44 -5.88
C LYS A 267 -25.77 -28.20 -5.71
#